data_AF-A0A4Q2ZPS1-F1
#
_entry.id   AF-A0A4Q2ZPS1-F1
#
_cell.length_a   1.000
_cell.length_b   1.000
_cell.length_c   1.000
_cell.angle_alpha   90.00
_cell.angle_beta   90.00
_cell.angle_gamma   90.00
#
_symmetry.space_group_name_H-M   'P 1'
#
loop_
_entity.id
_entity.type
_entity.pdbx_description
1 polymer ?
#
loop_
_entity_poly.entity_id
_entity_poly.type
_entity_poly.pdbx_seq_one_letter_code
_entity_poly.pdbx_strand_id
1 'polypeptide(L)'
;MATRAPDFSNDTESQFLTDSFQRGLAHWNRERLLPAFPSDGWQHRFERDVKMQRLESGFLEELRAEAIEEAATVPTDADGFIAWFENLKTTGPGQGDPLFPWLAEQADKDQLRWFFEQEAAGEAGFDDLVAMTQVKLPVEPKLELARNYWDEMGHGTAKGMHGPMLDALVETLQVKPVIENTVWESLALANAMTAMAINRRYAWHSVGALGVVELTAPGRSQHVADGLRR
;
A
#
# COMPACT_ATOMS: atom_id res chain seq x y z
N MET A 1 -10.83 11.22 -12.67
CA MET A 1 -10.03 10.94 -13.89
C MET A 1 -8.88 11.94 -13.96
N ALA A 2 -7.70 11.56 -13.47
CA ALA A 2 -6.46 12.23 -13.87
C ALA A 2 -5.91 11.45 -15.07
N THR A 3 -6.53 11.66 -16.23
CA THR A 3 -6.01 11.17 -17.50
C THR A 3 -4.82 12.07 -17.85
N ARG A 4 -3.62 11.50 -17.90
CA ARG A 4 -2.38 12.21 -18.26
C ARG A 4 -2.61 13.00 -19.55
N ALA A 5 -2.42 14.32 -19.49
CA ALA A 5 -2.38 15.17 -20.67
C ALA A 5 -1.03 14.95 -21.39
N PRO A 6 -1.02 14.78 -22.72
CA PRO A 6 0.23 14.58 -23.45
C PRO A 6 0.82 15.95 -23.79
N ASP A 7 1.93 16.35 -23.16
CA ASP A 7 2.97 17.06 -23.90
C ASP A 7 4.34 17.12 -23.19
N PHE A 8 5.34 16.60 -23.92
CA PHE A 8 6.79 16.80 -23.83
C PHE A 8 7.50 16.78 -22.45
N SER A 9 7.79 15.60 -21.92
CA SER A 9 9.06 15.35 -21.23
C SER A 9 9.49 13.88 -21.36
N ASN A 10 10.66 13.63 -21.96
CA ASN A 10 11.33 12.33 -22.15
C ASN A 10 10.46 11.05 -22.12
N ASP A 11 9.92 10.68 -23.28
CA ASP A 11 9.26 9.38 -23.55
C ASP A 11 10.25 8.19 -23.44
N THR A 12 10.67 7.88 -22.23
CA THR A 12 11.08 6.53 -21.88
C THR A 12 9.99 5.99 -20.96
N GLU A 13 9.24 5.00 -21.43
CA GLU A 13 8.32 4.23 -20.58
C GLU A 13 9.03 3.89 -19.27
N SER A 14 8.32 4.09 -18.15
CA SER A 14 8.86 3.80 -16.82
C SER A 14 9.39 2.37 -16.79
N GLN A 15 10.64 2.21 -16.35
CA GLN A 15 11.19 0.87 -16.13
C GLN A 15 10.60 0.20 -14.87
N PHE A 16 9.92 0.98 -14.00
CA PHE A 16 9.40 0.50 -12.72
C PHE A 16 7.89 0.22 -12.76
N LEU A 17 7.11 0.99 -13.52
CA LEU A 17 5.66 0.83 -13.65
C LEU A 17 5.32 -0.22 -14.71
N THR A 18 5.86 -1.43 -14.53
CA THR A 18 5.62 -2.58 -15.40
C THR A 18 5.32 -3.82 -14.58
N ASP A 19 4.55 -4.73 -15.17
CA ASP A 19 4.21 -6.02 -14.57
C ASP A 19 5.45 -6.82 -14.12
N SER A 20 6.44 -6.95 -15.01
CA SER A 20 7.66 -7.71 -14.72
C SER A 20 8.45 -7.15 -13.53
N PHE A 21 8.55 -5.82 -13.43
CA PHE A 21 9.27 -5.17 -12.35
C PHE A 21 8.52 -5.33 -11.03
N GLN A 22 7.22 -5.03 -11.00
CA GLN A 22 6.44 -5.04 -9.77
C GLN A 22 6.28 -6.45 -9.20
N ARG A 23 6.12 -7.47 -10.05
CA ARG A 23 6.17 -8.87 -9.62
C ARG A 23 7.53 -9.25 -9.05
N GLY A 24 8.62 -8.86 -9.72
CA GLY A 24 9.98 -9.12 -9.25
C GLY A 24 10.27 -8.47 -7.89
N LEU A 25 9.81 -7.23 -7.70
CA LEU A 25 9.95 -6.51 -6.45
C LEU A 25 9.08 -7.11 -5.34
N ALA A 26 7.84 -7.52 -5.66
CA ALA A 26 6.94 -8.18 -4.71
C ALA A 26 7.49 -9.53 -4.22
N HIS A 27 8.04 -10.35 -5.12
CA HIS A 27 8.70 -11.61 -4.75
C HIS A 27 9.90 -11.39 -3.84
N TRP A 28 10.72 -10.39 -4.14
CA TRP A 28 11.85 -10.04 -3.28
C TRP A 28 11.41 -9.50 -1.92
N ASN A 29 10.35 -8.67 -1.87
CA ASN A 29 9.75 -8.20 -0.63
C ASN A 29 9.27 -9.36 0.25
N ARG A 30 8.53 -10.30 -0.35
CA ARG A 30 8.08 -11.51 0.34
C ARG A 30 9.27 -12.30 0.89
N GLU A 31 10.32 -12.53 0.09
CA GLU A 31 11.46 -13.31 0.53
C GLU A 31 12.26 -12.64 1.66
N ARG A 32 12.51 -11.32 1.57
CA ARG A 32 13.35 -10.61 2.55
C ARG A 32 12.65 -10.37 3.89
N LEU A 33 11.32 -10.33 3.90
CA LEU A 33 10.52 -10.07 5.09
C LEU A 33 10.14 -11.35 5.84
N LEU A 34 10.11 -12.49 5.16
CA LEU A 34 9.81 -13.76 5.81
C LEU A 34 10.89 -14.13 6.86
N PRO A 35 10.49 -14.55 8.07
CA PRO A 35 11.43 -15.11 9.04
C PRO A 35 12.18 -16.31 8.45
N ALA A 36 13.51 -16.29 8.55
CA ALA A 36 14.36 -17.34 8.03
C ALA A 36 15.48 -17.69 9.02
N PHE A 37 15.96 -18.94 8.97
CA PHE A 37 17.17 -19.33 9.67
C PHE A 37 18.43 -18.76 8.99
N PRO A 38 19.52 -18.51 9.73
CA PRO A 38 20.81 -18.22 9.14
C PRO A 38 21.21 -19.30 8.14
N SER A 39 21.90 -18.92 7.06
CA SER A 39 22.40 -19.89 6.09
C SER A 39 23.76 -19.49 5.53
N ASP A 40 24.52 -20.48 5.06
CA ASP A 40 25.87 -20.29 4.52
C ASP A 40 25.91 -19.48 3.21
N GLY A 41 24.76 -19.32 2.55
CA GLY A 41 24.61 -18.54 1.31
C GLY A 41 24.29 -17.05 1.50
N TRP A 42 24.57 -16.50 2.70
CA TRP A 42 24.17 -15.13 3.03
C TRP A 42 24.86 -14.06 2.16
N GLN A 43 26.10 -14.30 1.68
CA GLN A 43 26.81 -13.35 0.81
C GLN A 43 26.10 -13.18 -0.53
N HIS A 44 25.67 -14.28 -1.14
CA HIS A 44 24.93 -14.24 -2.40
C HIS A 44 23.57 -13.52 -2.23
N ARG A 45 22.87 -13.77 -1.11
CA ARG A 45 21.65 -13.03 -0.79
C ARG A 45 21.93 -11.54 -0.63
N PHE A 46 22.98 -11.17 0.10
CA PHE A 46 23.38 -9.78 0.29
C PHE A 46 23.66 -9.08 -1.04
N GLU A 47 24.39 -9.69 -1.97
CA GLU A 47 24.66 -9.12 -3.29
C GLU A 47 23.37 -8.88 -4.10
N ARG A 48 22.43 -9.84 -4.06
CA ARG A 48 21.11 -9.67 -4.67
C ARG A 48 20.33 -8.53 -4.00
N ASP A 49 20.35 -8.47 -2.67
CA ASP A 49 19.61 -7.46 -1.91
C ASP A 49 20.12 -6.05 -2.19
N VAL A 50 21.44 -5.86 -2.33
CA VAL A 50 22.02 -4.56 -2.73
C VAL A 50 21.48 -4.11 -4.09
N LYS A 51 21.40 -5.03 -5.07
CA LYS A 51 20.83 -4.73 -6.40
C LYS A 51 19.35 -4.35 -6.28
N MET A 52 18.57 -5.14 -5.55
CA MET A 52 17.13 -4.90 -5.40
C MET A 52 16.82 -3.64 -4.62
N GLN A 53 17.58 -3.32 -3.57
CA GLN A 53 17.47 -2.06 -2.83
C GLN A 53 17.75 -0.84 -3.71
N ARG A 54 18.71 -0.93 -4.64
CA ARG A 54 18.96 0.14 -5.61
C ARG A 54 17.76 0.33 -6.55
N LEU A 55 17.13 -0.75 -7.01
CA LEU A 55 15.95 -0.70 -7.86
C LEU A 55 14.72 -0.16 -7.13
N GLU A 56 14.44 -0.65 -5.92
CA GLU A 56 13.39 -0.14 -5.02
C GLU A 56 13.57 1.37 -4.76
N SER A 57 14.81 1.79 -4.53
CA SER A 57 15.14 3.21 -4.36
C SER A 57 14.79 4.04 -5.58
N GLY A 58 15.16 3.57 -6.78
CA GLY A 58 14.84 4.26 -8.03
C GLY A 58 13.33 4.36 -8.26
N PHE A 59 12.60 3.27 -7.99
CA PHE A 59 11.14 3.25 -8.06
C PHE A 59 10.49 4.29 -7.14
N LEU A 60 10.89 4.34 -5.86
CA LEU A 60 10.34 5.35 -4.94
C LEU A 60 10.69 6.78 -5.33
N GLU A 61 11.91 7.04 -5.83
CA GLU A 61 12.26 8.39 -6.28
C GLU A 61 11.49 8.81 -7.53
N GLU A 62 11.15 7.87 -8.43
CA GLU A 62 10.26 8.14 -9.56
C GLU A 62 8.85 8.53 -9.08
N LEU A 63 8.25 7.74 -8.17
CA LEU A 63 6.95 8.08 -7.58
C LEU A 63 6.99 9.42 -6.82
N ARG A 64 8.07 9.70 -6.10
CA ARG A 64 8.23 10.98 -5.40
C ARG A 64 8.30 12.15 -6.37
N ALA A 65 8.96 11.98 -7.52
CA ALA A 65 9.05 13.02 -8.53
C ALA A 65 7.66 13.41 -9.09
N GLU A 66 6.71 12.48 -9.13
CA GLU A 66 5.33 12.77 -9.56
C GLU A 66 4.58 13.69 -8.58
N ALA A 67 4.88 13.60 -7.28
CA ALA A 67 4.14 14.31 -6.23
C ALA A 67 4.91 15.50 -5.61
N ILE A 68 6.20 15.67 -5.90
CA ILE A 68 7.06 16.61 -5.17
C ILE A 68 6.65 18.07 -5.36
N GLU A 69 6.18 18.45 -6.55
CA GLU A 69 5.74 19.82 -6.82
C GLU A 69 4.44 20.14 -6.07
N GLU A 70 3.46 19.23 -6.08
CA GLU A 70 2.22 19.38 -5.32
C GLU A 70 2.50 19.42 -3.81
N ALA A 71 3.32 18.48 -3.31
CA ALA A 71 3.71 18.41 -1.91
C ALA A 71 4.43 19.69 -1.43
N ALA A 72 5.18 20.37 -2.30
CA ALA A 72 5.84 21.63 -1.97
C ALA A 72 4.87 22.81 -1.78
N THR A 73 3.63 22.70 -2.24
CA THR A 73 2.60 23.74 -2.09
C THR A 73 1.70 23.56 -0.86
N VAL A 74 1.85 22.43 -0.16
CA VAL A 74 1.05 22.09 1.03
C VAL A 74 1.34 23.06 2.18
N PRO A 75 0.33 23.49 2.97
CA PRO A 75 0.55 24.33 4.13
C PRO A 75 1.51 23.71 5.14
N THR A 76 2.43 24.52 5.68
CA THR A 76 3.44 24.06 6.64
C THR A 76 3.10 24.35 8.10
N ASP A 77 2.09 25.20 8.34
CA ASP A 77 1.53 25.38 9.67
C ASP A 77 0.56 24.22 10.00
N ALA A 78 0.45 23.88 11.29
CA ALA A 78 -0.27 22.70 11.72
C ALA A 78 -1.77 22.73 11.34
N ASP A 79 -2.44 23.86 11.56
CA ASP A 79 -3.88 23.99 11.29
C ASP A 79 -4.16 23.91 9.79
N GLY A 80 -3.36 24.61 8.97
CA GLY A 80 -3.44 24.55 7.52
C GLY A 80 -3.15 23.14 6.98
N PHE A 81 -2.15 22.45 7.54
CA PHE A 81 -1.82 21.09 7.13
C PHE A 81 -2.95 20.12 7.46
N ILE A 82 -3.51 20.18 8.67
CA ILE A 82 -4.62 19.31 9.09
C ILE A 82 -5.83 19.53 8.17
N ALA A 83 -6.22 20.78 7.93
CA ALA A 83 -7.34 21.09 7.05
C ALA A 83 -7.12 20.59 5.62
N TRP A 84 -5.90 20.74 5.08
CA TRP A 84 -5.54 20.20 3.78
C TRP A 84 -5.58 18.66 3.77
N PHE A 85 -4.98 18.02 4.77
CA PHE A 85 -4.85 16.57 4.85
C PHE A 85 -6.21 15.89 4.98
N GLU A 86 -7.08 16.38 5.87
CA GLU A 86 -8.44 15.85 6.03
C GLU A 86 -9.29 16.04 4.77
N ASN A 87 -9.06 17.13 4.02
CA ASN A 87 -9.75 17.37 2.76
C ASN A 87 -9.37 16.38 1.66
N LEU A 88 -8.25 15.64 1.78
CA LEU A 88 -7.93 14.53 0.87
C LEU A 88 -9.00 13.44 0.86
N LYS A 89 -9.82 13.33 1.92
CA LYS A 89 -11.02 12.48 1.91
C LYS A 89 -12.03 12.86 0.82
N THR A 90 -12.02 14.11 0.39
CA THR A 90 -12.92 14.64 -0.65
C THR A 90 -12.17 14.84 -1.97
N THR A 91 -10.99 15.44 -1.93
CA THR A 91 -10.25 15.90 -3.12
C THR A 91 -9.05 15.04 -3.46
N GLY A 92 -8.71 14.05 -2.62
CA GLY A 92 -7.55 13.21 -2.83
C GLY A 92 -7.66 12.37 -4.10
N PRO A 93 -6.53 11.98 -4.71
CA PRO A 93 -6.54 11.08 -5.86
C PRO A 93 -7.34 9.80 -5.58
N GLY A 94 -8.16 9.39 -6.55
CA GLY A 94 -9.02 8.21 -6.44
C GLY A 94 -10.33 8.40 -5.67
N GLN A 95 -10.57 9.56 -5.04
CA GLN A 95 -11.88 9.84 -4.44
C GLN A 95 -12.97 9.97 -5.53
N GLY A 96 -14.15 9.40 -5.24
CA GLY A 96 -15.29 9.40 -6.16
C GLY A 96 -15.09 8.54 -7.41
N ASP A 97 -14.16 7.57 -7.39
CA ASP A 97 -13.96 6.68 -8.52
C ASP A 97 -15.23 5.86 -8.84
N PRO A 98 -15.71 5.84 -10.10
CA PRO A 98 -16.93 5.15 -10.49
C PRO A 98 -16.88 3.63 -10.29
N LEU A 99 -15.69 3.04 -10.10
CA LEU A 99 -15.54 1.62 -9.76
C LEU A 99 -16.31 1.25 -8.49
N PHE A 100 -16.26 2.07 -7.43
CA PHE A 100 -16.84 1.69 -6.14
C PHE A 100 -18.38 1.65 -6.14
N PRO A 101 -19.09 2.67 -6.67
CA PRO A 101 -20.53 2.56 -6.87
C PRO A 101 -20.92 1.37 -7.78
N TRP A 102 -20.13 1.09 -8.82
CA TRP A 102 -20.38 -0.05 -9.70
C TRP A 102 -20.19 -1.40 -8.99
N LEU A 103 -19.16 -1.56 -8.15
CA LEU A 103 -18.94 -2.75 -7.32
C LEU A 103 -20.12 -2.98 -6.37
N ALA A 104 -20.61 -1.92 -5.74
CA ALA A 104 -21.74 -2.01 -4.81
C ALA A 104 -23.03 -2.45 -5.52
N GLU A 105 -23.36 -1.82 -6.66
CA GLU A 105 -24.71 -1.90 -7.24
C GLU A 105 -24.85 -2.87 -8.40
N GLN A 106 -23.78 -3.10 -9.18
CA GLN A 106 -23.88 -3.72 -10.51
C GLN A 106 -22.98 -4.94 -10.70
N ALA A 107 -21.81 -4.96 -10.06
CA ALA A 107 -20.84 -6.05 -10.26
C ALA A 107 -21.45 -7.42 -9.94
N ASP A 108 -21.17 -8.40 -10.77
CA ASP A 108 -21.53 -9.78 -10.48
C ASP A 108 -20.53 -10.42 -9.50
N LYS A 109 -20.85 -11.65 -9.07
CA LYS A 109 -20.03 -12.39 -8.11
C LYS A 109 -18.60 -12.62 -8.60
N ASP A 110 -18.40 -12.94 -9.87
CA ASP A 110 -17.07 -13.26 -10.39
C ASP A 110 -16.22 -11.99 -10.56
N GLN A 111 -16.85 -10.86 -10.90
CA GLN A 111 -16.21 -9.55 -10.92
C GLN A 111 -15.79 -9.09 -9.51
N LEU A 112 -16.66 -9.27 -8.50
CA LEU A 112 -16.31 -8.98 -7.10
C LEU A 112 -15.17 -9.87 -6.60
N ARG A 113 -15.18 -11.16 -6.96
CA ARG A 113 -14.08 -12.09 -6.64
C ARG A 113 -12.79 -11.66 -7.31
N TRP A 114 -12.82 -11.28 -8.58
CA TRP A 114 -11.63 -10.82 -9.30
C TRP A 114 -11.05 -9.57 -8.63
N PHE A 115 -11.89 -8.56 -8.34
CA PHE A 115 -11.48 -7.34 -7.65
C PHE A 115 -10.84 -7.66 -6.29
N PHE A 116 -11.53 -8.46 -5.48
CA PHE A 116 -11.04 -8.82 -4.15
C PHE A 116 -9.75 -9.65 -4.21
N GLU A 117 -9.57 -10.51 -5.22
CA GLU A 117 -8.31 -11.24 -5.42
C GLU A 117 -7.14 -10.29 -5.68
N GLN A 118 -7.37 -9.15 -6.37
CA GLN A 118 -6.34 -8.12 -6.55
C GLN A 118 -5.97 -7.45 -5.23
N GLU A 119 -6.97 -7.04 -4.45
CA GLU A 119 -6.77 -6.39 -3.14
C GLU A 119 -6.04 -7.31 -2.17
N ALA A 120 -6.49 -8.56 -2.04
CA ALA A 120 -5.91 -9.53 -1.11
C ALA A 120 -4.47 -9.93 -1.49
N ALA A 121 -4.15 -9.97 -2.80
CA ALA A 121 -2.80 -10.31 -3.26
C ALA A 121 -1.81 -9.13 -3.19
N GLY A 122 -2.33 -7.90 -3.35
CA GLY A 122 -1.58 -6.66 -3.19
C GLY A 122 -1.53 -6.15 -1.75
N GLU A 123 -2.16 -6.84 -0.79
CA GLU A 123 -2.08 -6.46 0.61
C GLU A 123 -0.63 -6.60 1.10
N ALA A 124 -0.05 -5.50 1.60
CA ALA A 124 1.31 -5.46 2.10
C ALA A 124 1.42 -5.85 3.59
N GLY A 125 0.30 -6.12 4.25
CA GLY A 125 0.22 -6.38 5.69
C GLY A 125 0.24 -5.06 6.45
N PHE A 126 -0.91 -4.41 6.56
CA PHE A 126 -1.02 -3.10 7.22
C PHE A 126 -0.41 -3.08 8.64
N ASP A 127 -0.62 -4.12 9.44
CA ASP A 127 -0.03 -4.28 10.77
C ASP A 127 1.50 -4.30 10.74
N ASP A 128 2.09 -5.07 9.83
CA ASP A 128 3.54 -5.11 9.61
C ASP A 128 4.10 -3.75 9.15
N LEU A 129 3.39 -3.05 8.26
CA LEU A 129 3.78 -1.71 7.83
C LEU A 129 3.81 -0.71 8.99
N VAL A 130 2.80 -0.75 9.87
CA VAL A 130 2.74 0.09 11.08
C VAL A 130 3.89 -0.28 12.03
N ALA A 131 4.14 -1.58 12.24
CA ALA A 131 5.24 -2.09 13.06
C ALA A 131 6.62 -1.61 12.58
N MET A 132 6.88 -1.69 11.28
CA MET A 132 8.13 -1.22 10.68
C MET A 132 8.26 0.30 10.70
N THR A 133 7.16 1.02 10.46
CA THR A 133 7.14 2.49 10.39
C THR A 133 7.48 3.14 11.72
N GLN A 134 6.95 2.62 12.83
CA GLN A 134 7.08 3.24 14.16
C GLN A 134 8.49 3.19 14.76
N VAL A 135 9.40 2.39 14.20
CA VAL A 135 10.77 2.23 14.70
C VAL A 135 11.50 3.57 14.73
N LYS A 136 11.98 3.94 15.93
CA LYS A 136 12.75 5.16 16.22
C LYS A 136 12.03 6.49 15.91
N LEU A 137 10.71 6.51 15.73
CA LEU A 137 9.97 7.77 15.64
C LEU A 137 9.99 8.56 16.96
N PRO A 138 9.80 9.90 16.90
CA PRO A 138 9.56 10.73 18.07
C PRO A 138 8.38 10.22 18.91
N VAL A 139 8.37 10.59 20.20
CA VAL A 139 7.47 9.99 21.19
C VAL A 139 5.99 10.08 20.80
N GLU A 140 5.52 11.27 20.42
CA GLU A 140 4.10 11.49 20.11
C GLU A 140 3.60 10.65 18.91
N PRO A 141 4.15 10.76 17.68
CA PRO A 141 3.70 9.94 16.56
C PRO A 141 3.93 8.43 16.78
N LYS A 142 4.94 8.07 17.57
CA LYS A 142 5.16 6.68 17.95
C LYS A 142 4.03 6.12 18.82
N LEU A 143 3.54 6.90 19.78
CA LEU A 143 2.42 6.48 20.62
C LEU A 143 1.13 6.34 19.81
N GLU A 144 0.90 7.21 18.83
CA GLU A 144 -0.26 7.07 17.93
C GLU A 144 -0.17 5.80 17.07
N LEU A 145 0.97 5.55 16.42
CA LEU A 145 1.17 4.31 15.66
C LEU A 145 1.13 3.06 16.54
N ALA A 146 1.57 3.14 17.80
CA ALA A 146 1.46 2.02 18.73
C ALA A 146 -0.01 1.71 19.09
N ARG A 147 -0.87 2.72 19.20
CA ARG A 147 -2.32 2.51 19.41
C ARG A 147 -2.97 1.89 18.17
N ASN A 148 -2.65 2.40 16.99
CA ASN A 148 -3.13 1.86 15.73
C ASN A 148 -2.67 0.40 15.56
N TYR A 149 -1.40 0.09 15.78
CA TYR A 149 -0.90 -1.29 15.78
C TYR A 149 -1.66 -2.18 16.79
N TRP A 150 -1.94 -1.67 17.99
CA TRP A 150 -2.67 -2.45 19.00
C TRP A 150 -4.11 -2.77 18.58
N ASP A 151 -4.76 -1.85 17.88
CA ASP A 151 -6.10 -2.06 17.29
C ASP A 151 -6.05 -3.09 16.15
N GLU A 152 -5.10 -2.95 15.22
CA GLU A 152 -4.85 -3.89 14.12
C GLU A 152 -4.56 -5.32 14.61
N MET A 153 -3.87 -5.42 15.75
CA MET A 153 -3.61 -6.69 16.44
C MET A 153 -4.83 -7.21 17.24
N GLY A 154 -6.01 -6.63 17.05
CA GLY A 154 -7.26 -7.06 17.69
C GLY A 154 -7.23 -6.92 19.20
N HIS A 155 -6.53 -5.91 19.73
CA HIS A 155 -6.23 -5.79 21.15
C HIS A 155 -5.60 -7.06 21.75
N GLY A 156 -4.75 -7.74 20.98
CA GLY A 156 -4.08 -8.99 21.37
C GLY A 156 -4.94 -10.24 21.23
N THR A 157 -6.09 -10.15 20.58
CA THR A 157 -6.99 -11.29 20.32
C THR A 157 -6.98 -11.65 18.85
N ALA A 158 -6.60 -12.89 18.51
CA ALA A 158 -6.49 -13.34 17.11
C ALA A 158 -7.80 -13.20 16.32
N LYS A 159 -8.96 -13.34 16.98
CA LYS A 159 -10.27 -13.14 16.35
C LYS A 159 -10.55 -11.67 15.99
N GLY A 160 -9.94 -10.73 16.70
CA GLY A 160 -10.06 -9.30 16.45
C GLY A 160 -9.02 -8.76 15.46
N MET A 161 -8.01 -9.56 15.08
CA MET A 161 -6.99 -9.13 14.13
C MET A 161 -7.58 -9.00 12.73
N HIS A 162 -7.19 -7.95 12.00
CA HIS A 162 -7.68 -7.71 10.65
C HIS A 162 -7.17 -8.75 9.64
N GLY A 163 -5.93 -9.22 9.76
CA GLY A 163 -5.35 -10.25 8.87
C GLY A 163 -6.20 -11.53 8.78
N PRO A 164 -6.51 -12.20 9.91
CA PRO A 164 -7.41 -13.35 9.92
C PRO A 164 -8.82 -13.09 9.36
N MET A 165 -9.34 -11.86 9.44
CA MET A 165 -10.61 -11.50 8.81
C MET A 165 -10.50 -11.49 7.28
N LEU A 166 -9.38 -11.00 6.74
CA LEU A 166 -9.08 -11.05 5.31
C LEU A 166 -8.94 -12.51 4.83
N ASP A 167 -8.21 -13.35 5.58
CA ASP A 167 -8.05 -14.78 5.28
C ASP A 167 -9.41 -15.51 5.20
N ALA A 168 -10.31 -15.22 6.13
CA ALA A 168 -11.66 -15.78 6.13
C ALA A 168 -12.46 -15.35 4.90
N LEU A 169 -12.27 -14.12 4.41
CA LEU A 169 -12.93 -13.64 3.20
C LEU A 169 -12.32 -14.27 1.94
N VAL A 170 -11.00 -14.47 1.89
CA VAL A 170 -10.30 -15.24 0.84
C VAL A 170 -10.86 -16.66 0.73
N GLU A 171 -11.00 -17.34 1.87
CA GLU A 171 -11.60 -18.69 1.92
C GLU A 171 -13.06 -18.69 1.45
N THR A 172 -13.86 -17.75 1.95
CA THR A 172 -15.29 -17.62 1.65
C THR A 172 -15.54 -17.35 0.15
N LEU A 173 -14.74 -16.46 -0.44
CA LEU A 173 -14.84 -16.10 -1.85
C LEU A 173 -14.11 -17.09 -2.77
N GLN A 174 -13.39 -18.07 -2.20
CA GLN A 174 -12.63 -19.07 -2.95
C GLN A 174 -11.73 -18.43 -4.01
N VAL A 175 -11.05 -17.35 -3.62
CA VAL A 175 -10.05 -16.67 -4.45
C VAL A 175 -8.67 -17.21 -4.13
N LYS A 176 -7.72 -17.01 -5.05
CA LYS A 176 -6.34 -17.52 -4.89
C LYS A 176 -5.34 -16.39 -5.11
N PRO A 177 -5.23 -15.45 -4.14
CA PRO A 177 -4.33 -14.31 -4.28
C PRO A 177 -2.88 -14.77 -4.46
N VAL A 178 -2.32 -14.51 -5.63
CA VAL A 178 -0.92 -14.79 -5.99
C VAL A 178 -0.38 -13.65 -6.84
N ILE A 179 0.90 -13.35 -6.64
CA ILE A 179 1.62 -12.24 -7.31
C ILE A 179 1.47 -12.32 -8.84
N GLU A 180 1.45 -13.53 -9.41
CA GLU A 180 1.35 -13.78 -10.84
C GLU A 180 0.01 -13.33 -11.44
N ASN A 181 -1.07 -13.36 -10.66
CA ASN A 181 -2.40 -12.99 -11.12
C ASN A 181 -2.81 -11.57 -10.69
N THR A 182 -1.95 -10.88 -9.93
CA THR A 182 -2.19 -9.52 -9.47
C THR A 182 -1.81 -8.50 -10.53
N VAL A 183 -2.69 -7.52 -10.75
CA VAL A 183 -2.37 -6.36 -11.59
C VAL A 183 -1.21 -5.56 -11.00
N TRP A 184 -0.34 -5.05 -11.86
CA TRP A 184 0.92 -4.44 -11.45
C TRP A 184 0.71 -3.16 -10.64
N GLU A 185 -0.41 -2.46 -10.85
CA GLU A 185 -0.80 -1.25 -10.11
C GLU A 185 -1.02 -1.55 -8.63
N SER A 186 -1.68 -2.68 -8.32
CA SER A 186 -1.89 -3.12 -6.94
C SER A 186 -0.56 -3.55 -6.29
N LEU A 187 0.28 -4.29 -7.02
CA LEU A 187 1.63 -4.63 -6.58
C LEU A 187 2.51 -3.38 -6.37
N ALA A 188 2.37 -2.36 -7.23
CA ALA A 188 3.12 -1.11 -7.11
C ALA A 188 2.78 -0.36 -5.84
N LEU A 189 1.49 -0.28 -5.48
CA LEU A 189 1.04 0.28 -4.21
C LEU A 189 1.67 -0.48 -3.03
N ALA A 190 1.54 -1.82 -3.02
CA ALA A 190 2.07 -2.69 -1.98
C ALA A 190 3.58 -2.51 -1.79
N ASN A 191 4.32 -2.55 -2.90
CA ASN A 191 5.76 -2.42 -2.95
C ASN A 191 6.21 -1.02 -2.48
N ALA A 192 5.50 0.05 -2.88
CA ALA A 192 5.82 1.39 -2.44
C ALA A 192 5.61 1.56 -0.94
N MET A 193 4.48 1.09 -0.39
CA MET A 193 4.22 1.13 1.06
C MET A 193 5.26 0.34 1.84
N THR A 194 5.59 -0.86 1.39
CA THR A 194 6.63 -1.72 1.98
C THR A 194 8.00 -1.03 1.99
N ALA A 195 8.40 -0.47 0.85
CA ALA A 195 9.67 0.22 0.68
C ALA A 195 9.77 1.45 1.61
N MET A 196 8.69 2.22 1.76
CA MET A 196 8.64 3.38 2.66
C MET A 196 8.74 2.98 4.14
N ALA A 197 8.07 1.89 4.54
CA ALA A 197 8.06 1.43 5.92
C ALA A 197 9.43 0.91 6.39
N ILE A 198 10.12 0.15 5.52
CA ILE A 198 11.41 -0.49 5.84
C ILE A 198 12.56 0.52 5.78
N ASN A 199 12.55 1.45 4.83
CA ASN A 199 13.66 2.36 4.62
C ASN A 199 13.46 3.67 5.38
N ARG A 200 14.31 3.88 6.41
CA ARG A 200 14.18 5.01 7.34
C ARG A 200 14.28 6.39 6.70
N ARG A 201 14.87 6.52 5.50
CA ARG A 201 14.87 7.82 4.79
C ARG A 201 13.48 8.23 4.27
N TYR A 202 12.54 7.29 4.19
CA TYR A 202 11.16 7.52 3.81
C TYR A 202 10.17 7.38 4.98
N ALA A 203 10.66 7.35 6.23
CA ALA A 203 9.81 7.15 7.40
C ALA A 203 8.58 8.09 7.43
N TRP A 204 8.77 9.37 7.11
CA TRP A 204 7.67 10.35 7.06
C TRP A 204 6.73 10.17 5.87
N HIS A 205 7.23 9.63 4.74
CA HIS A 205 6.36 9.25 3.63
C HIS A 205 5.50 8.05 4.04
N SER A 206 6.08 7.09 4.78
CA SER A 206 5.32 5.96 5.34
C SER A 206 4.23 6.42 6.30
N VAL A 207 4.55 7.37 7.21
CA VAL A 207 3.54 7.98 8.10
C VAL A 207 2.40 8.63 7.32
N GLY A 208 2.73 9.43 6.30
CA GLY A 208 1.72 10.07 5.44
C GLY A 208 0.88 9.05 4.67
N ALA A 209 1.50 8.01 4.13
CA ALA A 209 0.82 6.96 3.38
C ALA A 209 -0.16 6.18 4.27
N LEU A 210 0.27 5.74 5.46
CA LEU A 210 -0.60 5.07 6.44
C LEU A 210 -1.76 5.97 6.85
N GLY A 211 -1.50 7.25 7.13
CA GLY A 211 -2.53 8.22 7.51
C GLY A 211 -3.58 8.45 6.40
N VAL A 212 -3.16 8.53 5.13
CA VAL A 212 -4.09 8.69 4.01
C VAL A 212 -4.91 7.42 3.77
N VAL A 213 -4.32 6.24 3.92
CA VAL A 213 -5.06 4.96 3.82
C VAL A 213 -6.18 4.94 4.85
N GLU A 214 -5.89 5.20 6.12
CA GLU A 214 -6.87 5.27 7.21
C GLU A 214 -7.97 6.31 6.95
N LEU A 215 -7.59 7.48 6.44
CA LEU A 215 -8.53 8.56 6.16
C LEU A 215 -9.51 8.22 5.03
N THR A 216 -9.06 7.47 4.02
CA THR A 216 -9.76 7.33 2.73
C THR A 216 -10.32 5.94 2.46
N ALA A 217 -9.87 4.91 3.17
CA ALA A 217 -10.33 3.54 3.00
C ALA A 217 -11.81 3.33 3.39
N PRO A 218 -12.34 3.88 4.51
CA PRO A 218 -13.66 3.49 5.02
C PRO A 218 -14.82 3.61 4.01
N GLY A 219 -14.85 4.69 3.21
CA GLY A 219 -15.90 4.88 2.21
C GLY A 219 -15.83 3.86 1.07
N ARG A 220 -14.62 3.48 0.66
CA ARG A 220 -14.38 2.49 -0.40
C ARG A 220 -14.68 1.08 0.10
N SER A 221 -14.24 0.73 1.30
CA SER A 221 -14.52 -0.55 1.95
C SER A 221 -16.03 -0.78 2.15
N GLN A 222 -16.79 0.28 2.44
CA GLN A 222 -18.24 0.20 2.55
C GLN A 222 -18.90 -0.22 1.23
N HIS A 223 -18.50 0.36 0.10
CA HIS A 223 -19.01 -0.03 -1.22
C HIS A 223 -18.71 -1.50 -1.56
N VAL A 224 -17.50 -1.97 -1.26
CA VAL A 224 -17.13 -3.37 -1.46
C VAL A 224 -17.98 -4.29 -0.58
N ALA A 225 -18.18 -3.92 0.69
CA ALA A 225 -19.03 -4.68 1.61
C ALA A 225 -20.49 -4.75 1.15
N ASP A 226 -21.03 -3.66 0.61
CA ASP A 226 -22.39 -3.62 0.08
C ASP A 226 -22.54 -4.49 -1.18
N GLY A 227 -21.53 -4.50 -2.05
CA GLY A 227 -21.46 -5.39 -3.21
C GLY A 227 -21.41 -6.87 -2.81
N LEU A 228 -20.59 -7.22 -1.82
CA LEU A 228 -20.47 -8.60 -1.31
C LEU A 228 -21.72 -9.11 -0.58
N ARG A 229 -22.53 -8.21 0.00
CA ARG A 229 -23.77 -8.57 0.71
C ARG A 229 -24.93 -8.92 -0.23
N ARG A 230 -24.94 -8.33 -1.43
CA ARG A 230 -26.01 -8.49 -2.43
C ARG A 230 -25.99 -9.87 -3.07
#